data_AF-A0A2N1MVQ7-F1
#
_entry.id   AF-A0A2N1MVQ7-F1
#
_cell.length_a   1.000
_cell.length_b   1.000
_cell.length_c   1.000
_cell.angle_alpha   90.00
_cell.angle_beta   90.00
_cell.angle_gamma   90.00
#
_symmetry.space_group_name_H-M   'P 1'
#
loop_
_entity.id
_entity.type
_entity.pdbx_description
1 polymer ?
#
loop_
_entity_poly.entity_id
_entity_poly.type
_entity_poly.pdbx_seq_one_letter_code
_entity_poly.pdbx_strand_id
1 'polypeptide(L)'
;MADDLANEARQLAPYEINPTNLPGSLMTPIWASIAPIDRDIKKFCHNLTDVYTFDQFLGNPSLSPIFNRFPVTSIHWPLTRSWLQYNSTPDVCSFSKSSHNAYKIKALNHILPYGDILTKHYPDLYSNHHIPCPVCNNHQDTNEHLGLCSNLLPVINNILLEHKPILQRLLVEKTSYSPVLISQSVDQFELLTPIADSNSYNHPVYLIIHQLVSQDFYNLVRSFTFNDKLTRSIIWEFLISFHERIYQQIWPKHCSLLKLWEQCNGITPKCKRDFWRKKPKKSRDHQPNQFTTRPSNTSSSRPYTERGGLLAEVLLRWLGRELGKSISPVSHCGQPQIPKNTY
;
A
#
# COMPACT_ATOMS: atom_id res chain seq x y z
N MET A 1 -30.63 -38.21 20.54
CA MET A 1 -31.93 -37.51 20.39
C MET A 1 -31.78 -36.16 19.71
N ALA A 2 -31.00 -35.19 20.22
CA ALA A 2 -30.82 -33.90 19.54
C ALA A 2 -30.08 -34.03 18.18
N ASP A 3 -29.01 -34.83 18.14
CA ASP A 3 -28.23 -35.07 16.91
C ASP A 3 -29.01 -35.89 15.87
N ASP A 4 -29.86 -36.82 16.33
CA ASP A 4 -30.73 -37.61 15.45
C ASP A 4 -31.78 -36.73 14.77
N LEU A 5 -32.43 -35.84 15.54
CA LEU A 5 -33.38 -34.85 15.01
C LEU A 5 -32.71 -33.84 14.05
N ALA A 6 -31.47 -33.43 14.33
CA ALA A 6 -30.71 -32.55 13.44
C ALA A 6 -30.34 -33.25 12.12
N ASN A 7 -30.06 -34.56 12.14
CA ASN A 7 -29.78 -35.34 10.94
C ASN A 7 -31.04 -35.63 10.11
N GLU A 8 -32.20 -35.82 10.75
CA GLU A 8 -33.49 -35.92 10.05
C GLU A 8 -33.85 -34.62 9.33
N ALA A 9 -33.57 -33.46 9.94
CA ALA A 9 -33.83 -32.16 9.33
C ALA A 9 -33.05 -31.90 8.02
N ARG A 10 -31.92 -32.59 7.79
CA ARG A 10 -31.16 -32.51 6.52
C ARG A 10 -31.92 -33.08 5.33
N GLN A 11 -32.90 -33.96 5.55
CA GLN A 11 -33.72 -34.53 4.48
C GLN A 11 -34.97 -33.70 4.17
N LEU A 12 -35.24 -32.65 4.97
CA LEU A 12 -36.34 -31.74 4.71
C LEU A 12 -35.96 -30.77 3.58
N ALA A 13 -36.95 -30.40 2.77
CA ALA A 13 -36.78 -29.33 1.80
C ALA A 13 -36.40 -28.03 2.54
N PRO A 14 -35.44 -27.24 2.01
CA PRO A 14 -35.11 -25.94 2.58
C PRO A 14 -36.37 -25.08 2.73
N TYR A 15 -36.51 -24.42 3.88
CA TYR A 15 -37.59 -23.48 4.09
C TYR A 15 -37.30 -22.20 3.28
N GLU A 16 -38.06 -21.96 2.22
CA GLU A 16 -37.97 -20.74 1.43
C GLU A 16 -38.87 -19.67 2.05
N ILE A 17 -38.26 -18.68 2.71
CA ILE A 17 -38.97 -17.48 3.15
C ILE A 17 -39.19 -16.61 1.91
N ASN A 18 -40.45 -16.38 1.52
CA ASN A 18 -40.74 -15.41 0.47
C ASN A 18 -40.52 -13.98 1.01
N PRO A 19 -39.47 -13.26 0.58
CA PRO A 19 -39.14 -11.97 1.15
C PRO A 19 -40.10 -10.86 0.71
N THR A 20 -40.99 -11.09 -0.26
CA THR A 20 -42.04 -10.12 -0.63
C THR A 20 -43.21 -10.10 0.36
N ASN A 21 -43.35 -11.15 1.18
CA ASN A 21 -44.50 -11.35 2.05
C ASN A 21 -44.15 -11.16 3.53
N LEU A 22 -43.00 -10.54 3.83
CA LEU A 22 -42.59 -10.24 5.20
C LEU A 22 -43.48 -9.13 5.78
N PRO A 23 -44.22 -9.39 6.87
CA PRO A 23 -45.14 -8.41 7.45
C PRO A 23 -44.38 -7.16 7.91
N GLY A 24 -44.82 -5.99 7.46
CA GLY A 24 -44.18 -4.70 7.76
C GLY A 24 -43.03 -4.30 6.83
N SER A 25 -42.69 -5.11 5.82
CA SER A 25 -41.70 -4.74 4.80
C SER A 25 -42.28 -3.74 3.81
N LEU A 26 -41.65 -2.57 3.67
CA LEU A 26 -42.05 -1.54 2.70
C LEU A 26 -41.58 -1.87 1.26
N MET A 27 -40.46 -2.55 1.13
CA MET A 27 -39.84 -2.91 -0.14
C MET A 27 -38.84 -4.04 0.08
N THR A 28 -38.78 -4.95 -0.88
CA THR A 28 -37.74 -5.98 -0.97
C THR A 28 -36.80 -5.61 -2.11
N PRO A 29 -35.65 -4.97 -1.84
CA PRO A 29 -34.71 -4.59 -2.89
C PRO A 29 -34.11 -5.85 -3.51
N ILE A 30 -34.00 -5.85 -4.83
CA ILE A 30 -33.49 -6.98 -5.61
C ILE A 30 -32.15 -6.57 -6.22
N TRP A 31 -31.12 -7.40 -6.03
CA TRP A 31 -29.82 -7.17 -6.64
C TRP A 31 -29.84 -7.61 -8.11
N ALA A 32 -29.66 -6.66 -9.03
CA ALA A 32 -29.56 -6.90 -10.48
C ALA A 32 -30.70 -7.77 -11.08
N SER A 33 -31.88 -7.75 -10.45
CA SER A 33 -33.00 -8.67 -10.77
C SER A 33 -32.66 -10.17 -10.64
N ILE A 34 -31.57 -10.51 -9.93
CA ILE A 34 -31.11 -11.88 -9.70
C ILE A 34 -31.72 -12.45 -8.42
N ALA A 35 -31.57 -11.73 -7.30
CA ALA A 35 -32.01 -12.22 -5.99
C ALA A 35 -32.37 -11.07 -5.04
N PRO A 36 -33.36 -11.28 -4.14
CA PRO A 36 -33.64 -10.38 -3.02
C PRO A 36 -32.40 -10.14 -2.15
N ILE A 37 -32.20 -8.90 -1.72
CA ILE A 37 -31.17 -8.57 -0.73
C ILE A 37 -31.79 -8.80 0.65
N ASP A 38 -31.36 -9.88 1.30
CA ASP A 38 -31.80 -10.34 2.62
C ASP A 38 -30.95 -9.79 3.78
N ARG A 39 -30.00 -8.89 3.46
CA ARG A 39 -29.08 -8.25 4.41
C ARG A 39 -29.32 -6.75 4.49
N ASP A 40 -28.67 -6.11 5.45
CA ASP A 40 -28.61 -4.65 5.53
C ASP A 40 -28.15 -4.04 4.19
N ILE A 41 -29.04 -3.31 3.55
CA ILE A 41 -28.86 -2.75 2.19
C ILE A 41 -27.63 -1.84 2.15
N LYS A 42 -27.40 -1.05 3.19
CA LYS A 42 -26.28 -0.11 3.26
C LYS A 42 -24.95 -0.87 3.32
N LYS A 43 -24.86 -1.91 4.15
CA LYS A 43 -23.67 -2.78 4.23
C LYS A 43 -23.46 -3.53 2.91
N PHE A 44 -24.53 -4.02 2.29
CA PHE A 44 -24.47 -4.69 0.99
C PHE A 44 -23.90 -3.77 -0.10
N CYS A 45 -24.47 -2.57 -0.27
CA CYS A 45 -23.99 -1.58 -1.23
C CYS A 45 -22.56 -1.11 -0.93
N HIS A 46 -22.21 -0.98 0.36
CA HIS A 46 -20.85 -0.63 0.76
C HIS A 46 -19.85 -1.71 0.35
N ASN A 47 -20.14 -2.99 0.64
CA ASN A 47 -19.29 -4.10 0.24
C ASN A 47 -19.10 -4.18 -1.28
N LEU A 48 -20.16 -3.98 -2.07
CA LEU A 48 -20.05 -3.93 -3.53
C LEU A 48 -19.13 -2.80 -4.00
N THR A 49 -19.28 -1.62 -3.41
CA THR A 49 -18.43 -0.47 -3.73
C THR A 49 -16.98 -0.76 -3.34
N ASP A 50 -16.74 -1.36 -2.18
CA ASP A 50 -15.40 -1.72 -1.71
C ASP A 50 -14.74 -2.77 -2.62
N VAL A 51 -15.49 -3.79 -3.06
CA VAL A 51 -15.00 -4.82 -4.00
C VAL A 51 -14.64 -4.19 -5.35
N TYR A 52 -15.52 -3.36 -5.92
CA TYR A 52 -15.23 -2.67 -7.17
C TYR A 52 -14.01 -1.74 -7.06
N THR A 53 -13.92 -1.01 -5.95
CA THR A 53 -12.78 -0.12 -5.66
C THR A 53 -11.47 -0.91 -5.54
N PHE A 54 -11.53 -2.07 -4.90
CA PHE A 54 -10.38 -2.95 -4.75
C PHE A 54 -9.96 -3.59 -6.08
N ASP A 55 -10.91 -4.03 -6.91
CA ASP A 55 -10.63 -4.54 -8.26
C ASP A 55 -9.95 -3.47 -9.14
N GLN A 56 -10.46 -2.23 -9.13
CA GLN A 56 -9.80 -1.10 -9.80
C GLN A 56 -8.40 -0.82 -9.27
N PHE A 57 -8.19 -0.98 -7.96
CA PHE A 57 -6.87 -0.85 -7.36
C PHE A 57 -5.92 -1.95 -7.87
N LEU A 58 -6.35 -3.21 -7.91
CA LEU A 58 -5.55 -4.33 -8.44
C LEU A 58 -5.21 -4.15 -9.93
N GLY A 59 -6.14 -3.58 -10.72
CA GLY A 59 -5.93 -3.26 -12.13
C GLY A 59 -5.07 -2.03 -12.40
N ASN A 60 -4.48 -1.39 -11.38
CA ASN A 60 -3.67 -0.19 -11.54
C ASN A 60 -2.29 -0.53 -12.14
N PRO A 61 -1.91 0.04 -13.30
CA PRO A 61 -0.60 -0.21 -13.92
C PRO A 61 0.60 0.15 -13.06
N SER A 62 0.47 1.08 -12.09
CA SER A 62 1.58 1.40 -11.19
C SER A 62 1.94 0.24 -10.25
N LEU A 63 1.03 -0.69 -10.02
CA LEU A 63 1.23 -1.88 -9.20
C LEU A 63 1.65 -3.11 -10.02
N SER A 64 1.65 -3.02 -11.35
CA SER A 64 2.09 -4.12 -12.22
C SER A 64 3.47 -4.69 -11.83
N PRO A 65 4.48 -3.88 -11.42
CA PRO A 65 5.75 -4.46 -10.98
C PRO A 65 5.64 -5.37 -9.76
N ILE A 66 4.68 -5.14 -8.86
CA ILE A 66 4.40 -6.04 -7.73
C ILE A 66 3.70 -7.30 -8.24
N PHE A 67 2.61 -7.16 -9.00
CA PHE A 67 1.78 -8.31 -9.41
C PHE A 67 2.39 -9.19 -10.50
N ASN A 68 3.38 -8.67 -11.24
CA ASN A 68 4.19 -9.47 -12.16
C ASN A 68 5.16 -10.41 -11.41
N ARG A 69 5.54 -10.08 -10.17
CA ARG A 69 6.46 -10.85 -9.34
C ARG A 69 5.75 -11.77 -8.36
N PHE A 70 4.65 -11.27 -7.79
CA PHE A 70 3.89 -11.95 -6.75
C PHE A 70 2.43 -12.07 -7.16
N PRO A 71 1.82 -13.27 -7.07
CA PRO A 71 0.40 -13.40 -7.29
C PRO A 71 -0.37 -12.63 -6.21
N VAL A 72 -1.57 -12.14 -6.55
CA VAL A 72 -2.42 -11.37 -5.62
C VAL A 72 -2.70 -12.13 -4.32
N THR A 73 -2.68 -13.46 -4.36
CA THR A 73 -2.86 -14.36 -3.21
C THR A 73 -1.66 -14.42 -2.27
N SER A 74 -0.47 -13.98 -2.68
CA SER A 74 0.72 -13.90 -1.80
C SER A 74 0.66 -12.73 -0.81
N ILE A 75 -0.38 -11.89 -0.89
CA ILE A 75 -0.54 -10.71 -0.04
C ILE A 75 -1.71 -10.96 0.92
N HIS A 76 -1.44 -10.78 2.22
CA HIS A 76 -2.47 -10.81 3.25
C HIS A 76 -3.21 -9.46 3.30
N TRP A 77 -4.18 -9.26 2.39
CA TRP A 77 -4.91 -8.00 2.22
C TRP A 77 -5.59 -7.45 3.49
N PRO A 78 -6.23 -8.26 4.37
CA PRO A 78 -6.84 -7.73 5.59
C PRO A 78 -5.83 -7.11 6.57
N LEU A 79 -4.63 -7.70 6.65
CA LEU A 79 -3.56 -7.17 7.50
C LEU A 79 -2.87 -5.99 6.84
N THR A 80 -2.66 -6.04 5.53
CA THR A 80 -2.18 -4.89 4.74
C THR A 80 -3.08 -3.67 4.94
N ARG A 81 -4.41 -3.82 4.84
CA ARG A 81 -5.38 -2.76 5.12
C ARG A 81 -5.18 -2.17 6.52
N SER A 82 -5.13 -3.05 7.51
CA SER A 82 -4.94 -2.67 8.91
C SER A 82 -3.59 -1.97 9.13
N TRP A 83 -2.54 -2.37 8.41
CA TRP A 83 -1.17 -1.86 8.53
C TRP A 83 -1.06 -0.44 7.99
N LEU A 84 -1.71 -0.19 6.86
CA LEU A 84 -1.77 1.14 6.23
C LEU A 84 -2.54 2.13 7.11
N GLN A 85 -3.56 1.68 7.84
CA GLN A 85 -4.31 2.50 8.80
C GLN A 85 -3.59 2.69 10.14
N TYR A 86 -2.60 1.85 10.44
CA TYR A 86 -1.96 1.86 11.74
C TYR A 86 -1.08 3.10 11.93
N ASN A 87 -1.37 3.81 13.01
CA ASN A 87 -0.60 4.94 13.50
C ASN A 87 0.43 4.47 14.54
N SER A 88 1.72 4.56 14.22
CA SER A 88 2.81 4.21 15.12
C SER A 88 3.24 5.38 16.03
N THR A 89 2.73 6.60 15.81
CA THR A 89 3.08 7.76 16.64
C THR A 89 2.11 7.90 17.82
N PRO A 90 2.57 8.40 18.98
CA PRO A 90 1.71 8.61 20.15
C PRO A 90 0.61 9.64 19.88
N ASP A 91 0.88 10.63 19.03
CA ASP A 91 -0.07 11.69 18.71
C ASP A 91 -1.11 11.26 17.67
N VAL A 92 -2.34 11.71 17.88
CA VAL A 92 -3.44 11.55 16.92
C VAL A 92 -3.21 12.39 15.66
N CYS A 93 -2.60 13.57 15.81
CA CYS A 93 -2.28 14.45 14.69
C CYS A 93 -0.89 15.07 14.91
N SER A 94 0.11 14.58 14.17
CA SER A 94 1.44 15.18 14.14
C SER A 94 1.96 15.25 12.72
N PHE A 95 2.95 16.13 12.51
CA PHE A 95 3.67 16.20 11.25
C PHE A 95 4.37 14.88 10.94
N SER A 96 5.01 14.28 11.95
CA SER A 96 5.66 12.97 11.84
C SER A 96 4.68 11.88 11.41
N LYS A 97 3.49 11.81 12.02
CA LYS A 97 2.42 10.90 11.61
C LYS A 97 2.08 11.07 10.14
N SER A 98 1.81 12.32 9.74
CA SER A 98 1.39 12.64 8.38
C SER A 98 2.47 12.26 7.35
N SER A 99 3.74 12.49 7.70
CA SER A 99 4.89 12.11 6.87
C SER A 99 5.02 10.59 6.72
N HIS A 100 4.99 9.84 7.83
CA HIS A 100 5.05 8.37 7.79
C HIS A 100 3.86 7.78 7.03
N ASN A 101 2.65 8.28 7.25
CA ASN A 101 1.48 7.80 6.54
C ASN A 101 1.55 8.12 5.04
N ALA A 102 2.01 9.33 4.67
CA ALA A 102 2.25 9.67 3.28
C ALA A 102 3.32 8.77 2.65
N TYR A 103 4.40 8.44 3.38
CA TYR A 103 5.39 7.48 2.92
C TYR A 103 4.76 6.11 2.67
N LYS A 104 3.96 5.58 3.62
CA LYS A 104 3.30 4.28 3.48
C LYS A 104 2.45 4.21 2.21
N ILE A 105 1.55 5.18 2.05
CA ILE A 105 0.65 5.24 0.89
C ILE A 105 1.44 5.40 -0.41
N LYS A 106 2.47 6.26 -0.43
CA LYS A 106 3.27 6.47 -1.65
C LYS A 106 4.11 5.24 -2.02
N ALA A 107 4.70 4.57 -1.03
CA ALA A 107 5.50 3.37 -1.22
C ALA A 107 4.65 2.23 -1.80
N LEU A 108 3.44 2.03 -1.27
CA LEU A 108 2.47 1.05 -1.79
C LEU A 108 2.12 1.30 -3.26
N ASN A 109 1.89 2.57 -3.63
CA ASN A 109 1.39 2.92 -4.96
C ASN A 109 2.47 3.08 -6.03
N HIS A 110 3.75 2.91 -5.67
CA HIS A 110 4.89 3.24 -6.52
C HIS A 110 4.86 4.72 -6.98
N ILE A 111 4.57 5.63 -6.04
CA ILE A 111 4.53 7.09 -6.29
C ILE A 111 5.43 7.87 -5.34
N LEU A 112 6.42 7.22 -4.72
CA LEU A 112 7.47 7.96 -4.04
C LEU A 112 8.22 8.82 -5.07
N PRO A 113 8.76 9.99 -4.69
CA PRO A 113 9.41 10.92 -5.60
C PRO A 113 10.79 10.45 -6.09
N TYR A 114 10.85 9.24 -6.65
CA TYR A 114 11.94 8.72 -7.47
C TYR A 114 11.93 9.38 -8.86
N GLY A 115 12.98 9.14 -9.63
CA GLY A 115 13.19 9.76 -10.93
C GLY A 115 12.07 9.56 -11.95
N ASP A 116 11.49 8.36 -12.03
CA ASP A 116 10.29 8.05 -12.84
C ASP A 116 9.10 8.97 -12.52
N ILE A 117 8.86 9.25 -11.25
CA ILE A 117 7.79 10.13 -10.80
C ILE A 117 8.16 11.61 -11.01
N LEU A 118 9.41 11.99 -10.72
CA LEU A 118 9.88 13.36 -10.88
C LEU A 118 9.85 13.82 -12.34
N THR A 119 10.33 12.99 -13.27
CA THR A 119 10.33 13.28 -14.71
C THR A 119 8.92 13.44 -15.25
N LYS A 120 7.95 12.65 -14.75
CA LYS A 120 6.53 12.80 -15.09
C LYS A 120 5.92 14.10 -14.56
N HIS A 121 6.31 14.52 -13.36
CA HIS A 121 5.78 15.75 -12.75
C HIS A 121 6.42 17.03 -13.29
N TYR A 122 7.68 16.98 -13.72
CA TYR A 122 8.44 18.12 -14.22
C TYR A 122 9.17 17.78 -15.54
N PRO A 123 8.45 17.44 -16.63
CA PRO A 123 9.06 16.97 -17.87
C PRO A 123 10.11 17.92 -18.44
N ASP A 124 9.82 19.22 -18.50
CA ASP A 124 10.74 20.23 -19.06
C ASP A 124 11.94 20.52 -18.15
N LEU A 125 11.85 20.16 -16.86
CA LEU A 125 12.94 20.33 -15.90
C LEU A 125 13.93 19.15 -15.94
N TYR A 126 13.45 17.98 -16.34
CA TYR A 126 14.24 16.75 -16.48
C TYR A 126 14.19 16.28 -17.93
N SER A 127 14.76 17.08 -18.84
CA SER A 127 14.58 17.00 -20.29
C SER A 127 14.99 15.66 -20.93
N ASN A 128 15.89 14.91 -20.29
CA ASN A 128 16.33 13.60 -20.78
C ASN A 128 15.46 12.44 -20.28
N HIS A 129 14.46 12.70 -19.43
CA HIS A 129 13.59 11.70 -18.77
C HIS A 129 14.33 10.54 -18.07
N HIS A 130 15.64 10.67 -17.90
CA HIS A 130 16.51 9.64 -17.36
C HIS A 130 17.27 10.24 -16.18
N ILE A 131 16.83 9.89 -14.97
CA ILE A 131 17.52 10.20 -13.73
C ILE A 131 18.17 8.90 -13.28
N PRO A 132 19.50 8.81 -13.17
CA PRO A 132 20.16 7.62 -12.65
C PRO A 132 19.82 7.44 -11.17
N CYS A 133 19.73 6.19 -10.73
CA CYS A 133 19.56 5.85 -9.33
C CYS A 133 20.69 6.50 -8.53
N PRO A 134 20.38 7.38 -7.56
CA PRO A 134 21.39 8.15 -6.86
C PRO A 134 22.22 7.28 -5.90
N VAL A 135 21.83 6.02 -5.70
CA VAL A 135 22.53 5.06 -4.82
C VAL A 135 23.47 4.13 -5.60
N CYS A 136 23.04 3.60 -6.75
CA CYS A 136 23.88 2.68 -7.56
C CYS A 136 24.50 3.31 -8.80
N ASN A 137 23.95 4.42 -9.31
CA ASN A 137 24.33 5.10 -10.54
C ASN A 137 24.32 4.21 -11.83
N ASN A 138 23.93 2.94 -11.72
CA ASN A 138 23.97 1.95 -12.80
C ASN A 138 22.61 1.74 -13.48
N HIS A 139 21.53 2.04 -12.78
CA HIS A 139 20.15 1.84 -13.24
C HIS A 139 19.38 3.17 -13.18
N GLN A 140 18.23 3.24 -13.87
CA GLN A 140 17.31 4.38 -13.74
C GLN A 140 16.69 4.42 -12.33
N ASP A 141 16.51 5.63 -11.81
CA ASP A 141 15.85 5.86 -10.53
C ASP A 141 14.34 5.68 -10.66
N THR A 142 13.83 4.52 -10.23
CA THR A 142 12.41 4.17 -10.31
C THR A 142 11.91 3.61 -9.00
N ASN A 143 10.59 3.67 -8.77
CA ASN A 143 9.98 3.00 -7.61
C ASN A 143 10.15 1.48 -7.68
N GLU A 144 10.22 0.90 -8.88
CA GLU A 144 10.44 -0.53 -9.08
C GLU A 144 11.86 -0.97 -8.67
N HIS A 145 12.84 -0.10 -8.82
CA HIS A 145 14.23 -0.36 -8.45
C HIS A 145 14.44 -0.40 -6.92
N LEU A 146 13.52 0.19 -6.14
CA LEU A 146 13.53 0.13 -4.68
C LEU A 146 13.42 -1.34 -4.22
N GLY A 147 14.42 -1.83 -3.49
CA GLY A 147 14.49 -3.23 -3.07
C GLY A 147 15.22 -4.17 -4.04
N LEU A 148 15.55 -3.73 -5.26
CA LEU A 148 16.40 -4.45 -6.21
C LEU A 148 17.78 -3.79 -6.42
N CYS A 149 17.96 -2.58 -5.92
CA CYS A 149 19.20 -1.85 -6.04
C CYS A 149 20.38 -2.62 -5.41
N SER A 150 21.37 -3.00 -6.23
CA SER A 150 22.55 -3.75 -5.80
C SER A 150 23.28 -3.10 -4.61
N ASN A 151 23.33 -1.77 -4.55
CA ASN A 151 23.97 -1.02 -3.47
C ASN A 151 23.08 -0.86 -2.22
N LEU A 152 21.79 -1.20 -2.30
CA LEU A 152 20.88 -1.27 -1.15
C LEU A 152 20.72 -2.70 -0.62
N LEU A 153 20.90 -3.73 -1.45
CA LEU A 153 20.77 -5.13 -1.04
C LEU A 153 21.61 -5.49 0.19
N PRO A 154 22.89 -5.09 0.33
CA PRO A 154 23.66 -5.34 1.56
C PRO A 154 23.03 -4.69 2.81
N VAL A 155 22.47 -3.49 2.66
CA VAL A 155 21.78 -2.79 3.75
C VAL A 155 20.52 -3.55 4.15
N ILE A 156 19.73 -4.00 3.17
CA ILE A 156 18.50 -4.77 3.41
C ILE A 156 18.86 -6.13 4.05
N ASN A 157 19.90 -6.81 3.59
CA ASN A 157 20.37 -8.07 4.16
C ASN A 157 20.79 -7.92 5.62
N ASN A 158 21.51 -6.86 5.98
CA ASN A 158 21.84 -6.59 7.38
C ASN A 158 20.59 -6.39 8.22
N ILE A 159 19.58 -5.66 7.71
CA ILE A 159 18.30 -5.49 8.39
C ILE A 159 17.59 -6.84 8.56
N LEU A 160 17.56 -7.71 7.54
CA LEU A 160 16.97 -9.05 7.64
C LEU A 160 17.67 -9.90 8.70
N LEU A 161 19.01 -9.90 8.71
CA LEU A 161 19.82 -10.61 9.70
C LEU A 161 19.54 -10.12 11.13
N GLU A 162 19.39 -8.80 11.33
CA GLU A 162 19.04 -8.21 12.63
C GLU A 162 17.61 -8.57 13.07
N HIS A 163 16.66 -8.67 12.14
CA HIS A 163 15.25 -8.91 12.46
C HIS A 163 14.89 -10.38 12.64
N LYS A 164 15.74 -11.29 12.17
CA LYS A 164 15.58 -12.72 12.41
C LYS A 164 15.52 -13.09 13.89
N PRO A 165 16.48 -12.71 14.76
CA PRO A 165 16.38 -12.97 16.19
C PRO A 165 15.24 -12.20 16.86
N ILE A 166 14.83 -11.04 16.33
CA ILE A 166 13.67 -10.30 16.84
C ILE A 166 12.39 -11.13 16.65
N LEU A 167 12.16 -11.71 15.47
CA LEU A 167 11.00 -12.57 15.24
C LEU A 167 11.03 -13.83 16.13
N GLN A 168 12.18 -14.48 16.25
CA GLN A 168 12.34 -15.65 17.13
C GLN A 168 11.99 -15.28 18.57
N ARG A 169 12.52 -14.17 19.08
CA ARG A 169 12.24 -13.68 20.43
C ARG A 169 10.76 -13.39 20.64
N LEU A 170 10.12 -12.68 19.70
CA LEU A 170 8.68 -12.38 19.77
C LEU A 170 7.82 -13.65 19.83
N LEU A 171 8.19 -14.69 19.07
CA LEU A 171 7.49 -15.98 19.09
C LEU A 171 7.73 -16.73 20.41
N VAL A 172 8.96 -16.76 20.92
CA VAL A 172 9.30 -17.44 22.18
C VAL A 172 8.62 -16.76 23.38
N GLU A 173 8.63 -15.43 23.45
CA GLU A 173 8.04 -14.68 24.56
C GLU A 173 6.52 -14.80 24.62
N LYS A 174 5.85 -14.99 23.47
CA LYS A 174 4.39 -14.91 23.35
C LYS A 174 3.71 -16.24 23.09
N THR A 175 4.46 -17.32 22.93
CA THR A 175 3.92 -18.66 22.66
C THR A 175 4.60 -19.69 23.57
N SER A 176 3.96 -20.83 23.77
CA SER A 176 4.49 -21.92 24.60
C SER A 176 5.33 -22.94 23.82
N TYR A 177 5.75 -22.60 22.59
CA TYR A 177 6.52 -23.50 21.74
C TYR A 177 8.00 -23.53 22.12
N SER A 178 8.65 -24.68 21.85
CA SER A 178 10.08 -24.84 22.07
C SER A 178 10.88 -23.83 21.24
N PRO A 179 11.87 -23.12 21.83
CA PRO A 179 12.76 -22.23 21.09
C PRO A 179 13.47 -22.90 19.92
N VAL A 180 13.75 -24.20 20.01
CA VAL A 180 14.40 -24.97 18.94
C VAL A 180 13.50 -25.06 17.70
N LEU A 181 12.22 -25.39 17.90
CA LEU A 181 11.25 -25.49 16.81
C LEU A 181 11.00 -24.12 16.15
N ILE A 182 10.89 -23.07 16.95
CA ILE A 182 10.76 -21.69 16.47
C ILE A 182 11.99 -21.31 15.64
N SER A 183 13.20 -21.59 16.14
CA SER A 183 14.43 -21.29 15.40
C SER A 183 14.42 -21.99 14.06
N GLN A 184 14.22 -23.31 14.02
CA GLN A 184 14.19 -24.10 12.78
C GLN A 184 13.18 -23.55 11.76
N SER A 185 11.99 -23.17 12.20
CA SER A 185 10.95 -22.65 11.30
C SER A 185 11.28 -21.25 10.79
N VAL A 186 11.85 -20.38 11.64
CA VAL A 186 12.30 -19.04 11.24
C VAL A 186 13.56 -19.12 10.36
N ASP A 187 14.42 -20.11 10.57
CA ASP A 187 15.62 -20.35 9.75
C ASP A 187 15.28 -20.73 8.31
N GLN A 188 14.17 -21.44 8.11
CA GLN A 188 13.65 -21.84 6.80
C GLN A 188 12.71 -20.79 6.18
N PHE A 189 12.42 -19.70 6.88
CA PHE A 189 11.46 -18.71 6.41
C PHE A 189 12.06 -17.81 5.33
N GLU A 190 11.57 -17.96 4.09
CA GLU A 190 12.08 -17.30 2.89
C GLU A 190 12.26 -15.78 3.05
N LEU A 191 11.31 -15.10 3.69
CA LEU A 191 11.37 -13.65 3.90
C LEU A 191 12.67 -13.20 4.59
N LEU A 192 13.22 -14.02 5.50
CA LEU A 192 14.40 -13.72 6.30
C LEU A 192 15.67 -14.36 5.74
N THR A 193 15.59 -14.98 4.57
CA THR A 193 16.78 -15.48 3.88
C THR A 193 17.59 -14.33 3.28
N PRO A 194 18.92 -14.48 3.13
CA PRO A 194 19.72 -13.47 2.46
C PRO A 194 19.30 -13.29 1.00
N ILE A 195 19.24 -12.05 0.57
CA ILE A 195 19.02 -11.66 -0.81
C ILE A 195 20.33 -11.75 -1.56
N ALA A 196 20.32 -12.52 -2.65
CA ALA A 196 21.38 -12.66 -3.62
C ALA A 196 20.83 -12.36 -5.03
N ASP A 197 21.71 -12.22 -6.02
CA ASP A 197 21.30 -11.90 -7.38
C ASP A 197 20.27 -12.92 -7.94
N SER A 198 20.41 -14.20 -7.56
CA SER A 198 19.55 -15.31 -7.96
C SER A 198 18.11 -15.26 -7.45
N ASN A 199 17.86 -14.65 -6.29
CA ASN A 199 16.52 -14.61 -5.67
C ASN A 199 15.96 -13.19 -5.52
N SER A 200 16.76 -12.15 -5.76
CA SER A 200 16.40 -10.74 -5.56
C SER A 200 15.08 -10.33 -6.21
N TYR A 201 14.83 -10.79 -7.44
CA TYR A 201 13.65 -10.39 -8.23
C TYR A 201 12.32 -10.81 -7.57
N ASN A 202 12.26 -12.01 -6.99
CA ASN A 202 11.05 -12.58 -6.39
C ASN A 202 11.13 -12.66 -4.85
N HIS A 203 12.12 -12.01 -4.24
CA HIS A 203 12.30 -12.11 -2.78
C HIS A 203 11.11 -11.46 -2.03
N PRO A 204 10.46 -12.16 -1.08
CA PRO A 204 9.25 -11.66 -0.40
C PRO A 204 9.41 -10.31 0.33
N VAL A 205 10.65 -9.92 0.65
CA VAL A 205 10.97 -8.60 1.23
C VAL A 205 10.48 -7.44 0.37
N TYR A 206 10.38 -7.63 -0.95
CA TYR A 206 9.89 -6.61 -1.86
C TYR A 206 8.46 -6.18 -1.49
N LEU A 207 7.59 -7.14 -1.15
CA LEU A 207 6.25 -6.86 -0.64
C LEU A 207 6.31 -5.98 0.62
N ILE A 208 7.16 -6.35 1.58
CA ILE A 208 7.28 -5.60 2.84
C ILE A 208 7.82 -4.19 2.58
N ILE A 209 8.85 -4.01 1.76
CA ILE A 209 9.37 -2.67 1.42
C ILE A 209 8.25 -1.75 0.87
N HIS A 210 7.35 -2.32 0.08
CA HIS A 210 6.17 -1.65 -0.49
C HIS A 210 4.92 -1.69 0.41
N GLN A 211 5.08 -1.88 1.73
CA GLN A 211 4.01 -1.81 2.73
C GLN A 211 2.92 -2.88 2.61
N LEU A 212 3.24 -3.98 1.93
CA LEU A 212 2.38 -5.15 1.80
C LEU A 212 2.80 -6.22 2.79
N VAL A 213 1.82 -6.81 3.47
CA VAL A 213 2.06 -7.93 4.39
C VAL A 213 1.99 -9.22 3.59
N SER A 214 3.06 -10.02 3.59
CA SER A 214 3.07 -11.34 2.94
C SER A 214 2.10 -12.31 3.62
N GLN A 215 1.40 -13.10 2.81
CA GLN A 215 0.54 -14.19 3.28
C GLN A 215 1.36 -15.27 4.01
N ASP A 216 2.57 -15.57 3.55
CA ASP A 216 3.44 -16.56 4.19
C ASP A 216 3.92 -16.08 5.56
N PHE A 217 4.14 -14.78 5.72
CA PHE A 217 4.46 -14.22 7.03
C PHE A 217 3.31 -14.39 8.01
N TYR A 218 2.07 -14.13 7.57
CA TYR A 218 0.89 -14.41 8.39
C TYR A 218 0.77 -15.90 8.73
N ASN A 219 0.93 -16.78 7.74
CA ASN A 219 0.79 -18.23 7.91
C ASN A 219 1.82 -18.77 8.92
N LEU A 220 3.09 -18.36 8.81
CA LEU A 220 4.15 -18.75 9.73
C LEU A 220 3.83 -18.35 11.17
N VAL A 221 3.43 -17.09 11.40
CA VAL A 221 3.13 -16.65 12.77
C VAL A 221 1.85 -17.33 13.28
N ARG A 222 0.84 -17.48 12.42
CA ARG A 222 -0.44 -18.13 12.75
C ARG A 222 -0.28 -19.61 13.11
N SER A 223 0.71 -20.31 12.57
CA SER A 223 1.00 -21.70 12.91
C SER A 223 1.57 -21.87 14.33
N PHE A 224 2.05 -20.81 14.97
CA PHE A 224 2.51 -20.83 16.36
C PHE A 224 1.50 -20.25 17.34
N THR A 225 0.68 -19.29 16.94
CA THR A 225 -0.24 -18.63 17.89
C THR A 225 -1.60 -19.30 17.97
N PHE A 226 -2.05 -19.91 16.87
CA PHE A 226 -3.42 -20.32 16.62
C PHE A 226 -4.50 -19.23 16.89
N ASN A 227 -4.11 -17.96 16.93
CA ASN A 227 -4.95 -16.84 17.38
C ASN A 227 -4.65 -15.57 16.56
N ASP A 228 -5.66 -15.04 15.88
CA ASP A 228 -5.48 -13.90 14.95
C ASP A 228 -5.06 -12.60 15.65
N LYS A 229 -5.57 -12.36 16.86
CA LYS A 229 -5.23 -11.16 17.64
C LYS A 229 -3.75 -11.21 18.04
N LEU A 230 -3.29 -12.37 18.50
CA LEU A 230 -1.88 -12.58 18.87
C LEU A 230 -0.97 -12.56 17.65
N THR A 231 -1.36 -13.23 16.56
CA THR A 231 -0.65 -13.19 15.26
C THR A 231 -0.44 -11.77 14.80
N ARG A 232 -1.51 -10.96 14.80
CA ARG A 232 -1.43 -9.56 14.41
C ARG A 232 -0.49 -8.76 15.31
N SER A 233 -0.52 -8.97 16.62
CA SER A 233 0.39 -8.29 17.56
C SER A 233 1.86 -8.58 17.25
N ILE A 234 2.22 -9.85 17.03
CA ILE A 234 3.59 -10.25 16.70
C ILE A 234 4.04 -9.63 15.38
N ILE A 235 3.21 -9.75 14.34
CA ILE A 235 3.48 -9.16 13.03
C ILE A 235 3.64 -7.64 13.13
N TRP A 236 2.83 -6.96 13.95
CA TRP A 236 2.94 -5.51 14.14
C TRP A 236 4.26 -5.10 14.73
N GLU A 237 4.67 -5.73 15.83
CA GLU A 237 5.93 -5.40 16.51
C GLU A 237 7.13 -5.61 15.58
N PHE A 238 7.11 -6.70 14.81
CA PHE A 238 8.09 -6.93 13.76
C PHE A 238 8.07 -5.82 12.69
N LEU A 239 6.90 -5.53 12.10
CA LEU A 239 6.77 -4.57 11.00
C LEU A 239 7.12 -3.14 11.44
N ILE A 240 6.75 -2.73 12.66
CA ILE A 240 7.10 -1.41 13.20
C ILE A 240 8.62 -1.25 13.23
N SER A 241 9.32 -2.20 13.84
CA SER A 241 10.78 -2.16 13.94
C SER A 241 11.45 -2.25 12.56
N PHE A 242 10.99 -3.16 11.71
CA PHE A 242 11.54 -3.38 10.38
C PHE A 242 11.40 -2.16 9.48
N HIS A 243 10.19 -1.59 9.41
CA HIS A 243 9.95 -0.42 8.58
C HIS A 243 10.63 0.83 9.11
N GLU A 244 10.78 0.98 10.42
CA GLU A 244 11.56 2.07 11.00
C GLU A 244 13.01 1.99 10.51
N ARG A 245 13.63 0.81 10.55
CA ARG A 245 15.01 0.59 10.07
C ARG A 245 15.16 0.81 8.58
N ILE A 246 14.25 0.26 7.76
CA ILE A 246 14.23 0.49 6.31
C ILE A 246 14.11 1.98 5.99
N TYR A 247 13.16 2.67 6.65
CA TYR A 247 12.94 4.08 6.43
C TYR A 247 14.19 4.88 6.79
N GLN A 248 14.75 4.69 7.99
CA GLN A 248 15.92 5.44 8.48
C GLN A 248 17.17 5.24 7.59
N GLN A 249 17.41 4.03 7.11
CA GLN A 249 18.63 3.70 6.36
C GLN A 249 18.55 4.02 4.86
N ILE A 250 17.37 3.87 4.25
CA ILE A 250 17.23 3.93 2.79
C ILE A 250 16.68 5.29 2.34
N TRP A 251 15.58 5.75 2.94
CA TRP A 251 14.83 6.88 2.39
C TRP A 251 15.57 8.24 2.52
N PRO A 252 16.07 8.65 3.70
CA PRO A 252 16.88 9.86 3.84
C PRO A 252 18.15 9.85 2.99
N LYS A 253 18.80 8.69 2.85
CA LYS A 253 19.99 8.52 2.03
C LYS A 253 19.68 8.77 0.56
N HIS A 254 18.63 8.15 0.03
CA HIS A 254 18.14 8.40 -1.33
C HIS A 254 17.81 9.88 -1.55
N CYS A 255 17.02 10.48 -0.66
CA CYS A 255 16.62 11.89 -0.76
C CYS A 255 17.83 12.84 -0.80
N SER A 256 18.83 12.57 0.04
CA SER A 256 20.04 13.39 0.11
C SER A 256 20.88 13.28 -1.15
N LEU A 257 21.07 12.06 -1.67
CA LEU A 257 21.85 11.81 -2.88
C LEU A 257 21.13 12.36 -4.13
N LEU A 258 19.81 12.22 -4.22
CA LEU A 258 19.01 12.81 -5.29
C LEU A 258 19.11 14.34 -5.28
N LYS A 259 19.06 14.96 -4.10
CA LYS A 259 19.24 16.42 -3.96
C LYS A 259 20.61 16.88 -4.44
N LEU A 260 21.68 16.15 -4.12
CA LEU A 260 23.03 16.44 -4.61
C LEU A 260 23.10 16.32 -6.13
N TRP A 261 22.53 15.24 -6.69
CA TRP A 261 22.43 15.06 -8.13
C TRP A 261 21.68 16.22 -8.81
N GLU A 262 20.54 16.65 -8.25
CA GLU A 262 19.79 17.80 -8.75
C GLU A 262 20.63 19.08 -8.75
N GLN A 263 21.37 19.34 -7.67
CA GLN A 263 22.26 20.50 -7.56
C GLN A 263 23.36 20.48 -8.63
N CYS A 264 24.00 19.33 -8.87
CA CYS A 264 25.01 19.17 -9.90
C CYS A 264 24.44 19.39 -11.32
N ASN A 265 23.14 19.16 -11.52
CA ASN A 265 22.44 19.37 -12.79
C ASN A 265 21.73 20.74 -12.88
N GLY A 266 22.02 21.68 -11.96
CA GLY A 266 21.42 23.02 -11.97
C GLY A 266 19.92 23.05 -11.62
N ILE A 267 19.38 21.96 -11.10
CA ILE A 267 17.97 21.83 -10.71
C ILE A 267 17.83 22.29 -9.26
N THR A 268 17.12 23.41 -9.06
CA THR A 268 16.91 23.98 -7.73
C THR A 268 15.44 23.88 -7.29
N PRO A 269 15.14 24.00 -5.99
CA PRO A 269 13.75 24.12 -5.52
C PRO A 269 13.01 25.31 -6.17
N LYS A 270 13.72 26.37 -6.54
CA LYS A 270 13.15 27.51 -7.27
C LYS A 270 12.68 27.08 -8.66
N CYS A 271 13.49 26.31 -9.40
CA CYS A 271 13.10 25.78 -10.71
C CYS A 271 11.79 24.97 -10.64
N LYS A 272 11.64 24.10 -9.63
CA LYS A 272 10.41 23.32 -9.41
C LYS A 272 9.20 24.21 -9.11
N ARG A 273 9.35 25.26 -8.29
CA ARG A 273 8.27 26.21 -8.00
C ARG A 273 7.88 27.03 -9.23
N ASP A 274 8.86 27.50 -9.99
CA ASP A 274 8.65 28.32 -11.17
C ASP A 274 8.00 27.52 -12.30
N PHE A 275 8.31 26.23 -12.43
CA PHE A 275 7.63 25.31 -13.36
C PHE A 275 6.11 25.33 -13.18
N TRP A 276 5.62 25.23 -11.94
CA TRP A 276 4.17 25.26 -11.66
C TRP A 276 3.55 26.65 -11.87
N ARG A 277 4.32 27.73 -11.67
CA ARG A 277 3.84 29.11 -11.91
C ARG A 277 3.72 29.43 -13.39
N LYS A 278 4.60 28.88 -14.23
CA LYS A 278 4.65 29.10 -15.69
C LYS A 278 3.64 28.24 -16.45
N LYS A 279 3.10 27.18 -15.83
CA LYS A 279 2.07 26.35 -16.45
C LYS A 279 0.83 27.22 -16.69
N PRO A 280 0.40 27.43 -17.96
CA PRO A 280 -0.74 28.29 -18.23
C PRO A 280 -1.94 27.74 -17.45
N LYS A 281 -2.59 28.61 -16.65
CA LYS A 281 -3.91 28.29 -16.11
C LYS A 281 -4.78 28.01 -17.34
N LYS A 282 -5.26 26.77 -17.50
CA LYS A 282 -6.28 26.48 -18.51
C LYS A 282 -7.37 27.52 -18.32
N SER A 283 -7.59 28.38 -19.32
CA SER A 283 -8.74 29.26 -19.37
C SER A 283 -9.96 28.37 -19.15
N ARG A 284 -10.76 28.68 -18.13
CA ARG A 284 -12.12 28.15 -18.08
C ARG A 284 -12.87 28.90 -19.17
N ASP A 285 -12.76 28.44 -20.40
CA ASP A 285 -13.65 28.90 -21.45
C ASP A 285 -15.05 28.42 -21.06
N HIS A 286 -15.84 29.36 -20.54
CA HIS A 286 -17.28 29.21 -20.46
C HIS A 286 -17.80 29.10 -21.89
N GLN A 287 -17.94 27.86 -22.40
CA GLN A 287 -18.87 27.63 -23.48
C GLN A 287 -20.30 27.77 -22.92
N PRO A 288 -21.16 28.62 -23.52
CA PRO A 288 -22.57 28.64 -23.17
C PRO A 288 -23.21 27.31 -23.56
N ASN A 289 -23.96 26.72 -22.62
CA ASN A 289 -24.78 25.53 -22.84
C ASN A 289 -25.71 25.74 -24.05
N GLN A 290 -25.46 25.04 -25.15
CA GLN A 290 -26.52 24.64 -26.05
C GLN A 290 -26.93 23.21 -25.69
N PHE A 291 -28.17 23.10 -25.20
CA PHE A 291 -28.87 21.83 -25.08
C PHE A 291 -28.99 21.19 -26.46
N THR A 292 -28.48 19.97 -26.62
CA THR A 292 -28.99 19.03 -27.62
C THR A 292 -28.69 17.60 -27.20
N THR A 293 -29.67 16.75 -27.45
CA THR A 293 -29.92 15.38 -27.02
C THR A 293 -28.85 14.35 -27.42
N ARG A 294 -28.63 13.36 -26.53
CA ARG A 294 -27.97 12.04 -26.79
C ARG A 294 -28.66 11.29 -27.96
N PRO A 295 -28.02 10.35 -28.67
CA PRO A 295 -27.14 9.26 -28.19
C PRO A 295 -25.80 9.20 -29.00
N SER A 296 -24.80 8.33 -28.86
CA SER A 296 -24.54 7.02 -28.25
C SER A 296 -23.00 6.82 -28.21
N ASN A 297 -22.54 5.90 -27.38
CA ASN A 297 -21.19 5.33 -27.24
C ASN A 297 -20.16 5.62 -28.34
N THR A 298 -19.09 6.33 -27.97
CA THR A 298 -17.73 6.07 -28.45
C THR A 298 -16.73 6.45 -27.35
N SER A 299 -15.81 5.52 -27.11
CA SER A 299 -14.60 5.66 -26.30
C SER A 299 -13.83 6.94 -26.63
N SER A 300 -13.70 7.84 -25.65
CA SER A 300 -12.70 8.90 -25.70
C SER A 300 -11.86 8.90 -24.43
N SER A 301 -10.57 8.73 -24.66
CA SER A 301 -9.46 8.78 -23.70
C SER A 301 -9.43 10.11 -22.95
N ARG A 302 -9.72 10.06 -21.64
CA ARG A 302 -9.52 11.19 -20.73
C ARG A 302 -8.03 11.34 -20.36
N PRO A 303 -7.52 12.57 -20.15
CA PRO A 303 -6.10 12.81 -19.88
C PRO A 303 -5.67 12.24 -18.51
N TYR A 304 -4.49 11.63 -18.51
CA TYR A 304 -3.90 10.84 -17.41
C TYR A 304 -3.61 11.61 -16.10
N THR A 305 -3.81 12.94 -16.07
CA THR A 305 -3.47 13.82 -14.95
C THR A 305 -4.48 13.83 -13.79
N GLU A 306 -5.72 13.37 -14.00
CA GLU A 306 -6.72 13.23 -12.92
C GLU A 306 -6.60 11.93 -12.12
N ARG A 307 -5.90 10.92 -12.63
CA ARG A 307 -5.82 9.60 -11.97
C ARG A 307 -5.03 9.60 -10.66
N GLY A 308 -4.05 10.48 -10.48
CA GLY A 308 -3.27 10.54 -9.22
C GLY A 308 -4.09 10.98 -7.99
N GLY A 309 -5.05 11.89 -8.18
CA GLY A 309 -6.01 12.27 -7.14
C GLY A 309 -7.09 11.23 -6.95
N LEU A 310 -7.54 10.59 -8.04
CA LEU A 310 -8.52 9.51 -8.00
C LEU A 310 -7.99 8.27 -7.25
N LEU A 311 -6.71 7.90 -7.43
CA LEU A 311 -6.10 6.74 -6.78
C LEU A 311 -5.98 6.89 -5.27
N ALA A 312 -5.60 8.09 -4.82
CA ALA A 312 -5.60 8.36 -3.40
C ALA A 312 -7.03 8.45 -2.86
N GLU A 313 -8.00 9.03 -3.58
CA GLU A 313 -9.41 8.95 -3.16
C GLU A 313 -9.95 7.52 -3.12
N VAL A 314 -9.58 6.66 -4.07
CA VAL A 314 -9.97 5.24 -4.18
C VAL A 314 -9.37 4.45 -3.00
N LEU A 315 -8.08 4.65 -2.71
CA LEU A 315 -7.45 4.06 -1.53
C LEU A 315 -7.98 4.63 -0.22
N LEU A 316 -8.28 5.92 -0.14
CA LEU A 316 -8.86 6.55 1.05
C LEU A 316 -10.31 6.13 1.28
N ARG A 317 -11.05 5.79 0.21
CA ARG A 317 -12.37 5.16 0.30
C ARG A 317 -12.25 3.73 0.78
N TRP A 318 -11.33 2.93 0.25
CA TRP A 318 -11.06 1.56 0.71
C TRP A 318 -10.46 1.51 2.13
N LEU A 319 -9.61 2.46 2.51
CA LEU A 319 -9.02 2.59 3.84
C LEU A 319 -9.97 3.24 4.86
N GLY A 320 -11.21 3.57 4.50
CA GLY A 320 -12.13 4.29 5.38
C GLY A 320 -11.77 5.78 5.48
N ARG A 321 -12.76 6.65 5.29
CA ARG A 321 -12.59 8.11 5.28
C ARG A 321 -11.98 8.61 6.60
N GLU A 322 -10.73 9.09 6.59
CA GLU A 322 -10.15 10.01 7.58
C GLU A 322 -8.84 10.69 7.08
N LEU A 323 -8.63 10.85 5.76
CA LEU A 323 -7.40 11.49 5.23
C LEU A 323 -7.71 12.36 3.99
N GLY A 324 -8.77 13.17 4.06
CA GLY A 324 -9.15 14.09 2.98
C GLY A 324 -8.33 15.38 2.88
N LYS A 325 -7.15 15.48 3.50
CA LYS A 325 -6.35 16.73 3.52
C LYS A 325 -4.83 16.47 3.53
N SER A 326 -4.26 15.89 2.49
CA SER A 326 -2.79 15.89 2.33
C SER A 326 -2.27 15.68 0.92
N ILE A 327 -3.08 15.93 -0.10
CA ILE A 327 -2.62 15.94 -1.50
C ILE A 327 -2.68 17.37 -2.02
N SER A 328 -1.81 18.20 -1.44
CA SER A 328 -1.33 19.41 -2.09
C SER A 328 0.09 19.13 -2.61
N PRO A 329 0.49 19.70 -3.77
CA PRO A 329 1.85 19.61 -4.25
C PRO A 329 2.74 20.52 -3.40
N VAL A 330 3.06 20.08 -2.18
CA VAL A 330 3.99 20.79 -1.30
C VAL A 330 5.29 20.01 -1.25
N SER A 331 6.23 20.55 -2.01
CA SER A 331 7.65 20.28 -1.98
C SER A 331 8.25 20.66 -0.61
N HIS A 332 8.13 19.82 0.41
CA HIS A 332 8.95 19.91 1.63
C HIS A 332 9.54 18.55 1.95
N CYS A 333 10.82 18.39 1.61
CA CYS A 333 11.68 17.37 2.19
C CYS A 333 11.93 17.83 3.64
N GLY A 334 11.33 17.15 4.61
CA GLY A 334 11.51 17.46 6.03
C GLY A 334 12.97 17.26 6.43
N GLN A 335 13.58 18.30 6.99
CA GLN A 335 14.92 18.22 7.58
C GLN A 335 14.88 17.38 8.86
N PRO A 336 15.84 16.48 9.11
CA PRO A 336 16.19 16.10 10.48
C PRO A 336 16.94 17.27 11.12
N GLN A 337 16.40 17.83 12.21
CA GLN A 337 17.16 18.73 13.07
C GLN A 337 18.19 17.89 13.83
N ILE A 338 19.47 18.10 13.51
CA ILE A 338 20.60 17.62 14.30
C ILE A 338 20.64 18.44 15.60
N PRO A 339 20.65 17.83 16.79
CA PRO A 339 20.80 18.58 18.03
C PRO A 339 22.18 19.25 18.05
N LYS A 340 22.20 20.56 18.26
CA LYS A 340 23.42 21.30 18.53
C LYS A 340 23.91 20.90 19.92
N ASN A 341 25.05 20.22 19.99
CA ASN A 341 25.81 20.10 21.22
C ASN A 341 26.32 21.51 21.59
N THR A 342 25.90 21.99 22.75
CA THR A 342 26.52 23.12 23.44
C THR A 342 27.80 22.63 24.10
N TYR A 343 28.90 23.34 23.86
CA TYR A 343 30.05 23.37 24.77
C TYR A 343 29.64 23.99 26.11
#